data_AF-A0A5B7VSZ1-F1
#
_entry.id   AF-A0A5B7VSZ1-F1
#
_cell.length_a   1.000
_cell.length_b   1.000
_cell.length_c   1.000
_cell.angle_alpha   90.00
_cell.angle_beta   90.00
_cell.angle_gamma   90.00
#
_symmetry.space_group_name_H-M   'P 1'
#
loop_
_entity.id
_entity.type
_entity.pdbx_description
1 polymer ?
#
loop_
_entity_poly.entity_id
_entity_poly.type
_entity_poly.pdbx_seq_one_letter_code
_entity_poly.pdbx_strand_id
1 'polypeptide(L)'
;MGFFSFFKPSRPPSADLPNSEAVQASSTTDELTARQVFTDPTLLASWINEHYLESMPLSQDYDLLPNAEARADLEISVAQRDKCLREYSVLRISGASLFVKQHYEDAFWLQFTDQISVYLLKHIQTANFETSTAAVREAIEQYVLAGDAQDPELISTSYLQRVYDDNPNYIRMKVGGLGMLANDAILSSYDVLRDAYCNVMHGMSYEALKSIDDANQQAEGRSEQ
;
A
#
# COMPACT_ATOMS: atom_id res chain seq x y z
N MET A 1 0.23 44.04 -20.63
CA MET A 1 -1.02 43.31 -20.29
C MET A 1 -0.96 43.07 -18.79
N GLY A 2 -1.72 43.71 -17.90
CA GLY A 2 -3.12 44.10 -17.99
C GLY A 2 -3.96 43.02 -17.31
N PHE A 3 -3.92 42.92 -15.98
CA PHE A 3 -4.95 42.20 -15.22
C PHE A 3 -5.47 43.09 -14.09
N PHE A 4 -6.79 43.21 -14.10
CA PHE A 4 -7.62 44.09 -13.30
C PHE A 4 -7.74 43.61 -11.84
N SER A 5 -7.85 44.60 -10.96
CA SER A 5 -8.38 44.51 -9.61
C SER A 5 -9.85 44.06 -9.59
N PHE A 6 -10.32 43.44 -8.50
CA PHE A 6 -11.20 44.10 -7.52
C PHE A 6 -11.72 43.10 -6.47
N PHE A 7 -11.39 43.39 -5.20
CA PHE A 7 -12.13 42.94 -4.04
C PHE A 7 -13.57 43.49 -4.04
N LYS A 8 -14.49 42.74 -3.43
CA LYS A 8 -15.53 43.36 -2.60
C LYS A 8 -15.86 42.46 -1.39
N PRO A 9 -15.80 43.00 -0.16
CA PRO A 9 -16.20 42.29 1.05
C PRO A 9 -17.68 42.57 1.37
N SER A 10 -18.34 41.66 2.08
CA SER A 10 -19.59 41.94 2.79
C SER A 10 -19.65 41.05 4.04
N ARG A 11 -19.73 41.66 5.23
CA ARG A 11 -19.97 41.02 6.55
C ARG A 11 -21.39 41.38 7.05
N PRO A 12 -21.92 40.75 8.12
CA PRO A 12 -23.31 40.29 8.26
C PRO A 12 -24.18 41.22 9.14
N PRO A 13 -25.44 40.86 9.38
CA PRO A 13 -25.93 40.49 10.74
C PRO A 13 -26.98 39.35 10.69
N SER A 14 -27.50 38.69 11.73
CA SER A 14 -27.38 38.67 13.19
C SER A 14 -28.05 37.36 13.68
N ALA A 15 -27.84 37.04 14.95
CA ALA A 15 -28.28 35.86 15.69
C ALA A 15 -29.79 35.57 15.65
N ASP A 16 -30.13 34.28 15.78
CA ASP A 16 -31.12 33.78 16.74
C ASP A 16 -30.87 32.27 17.00
N LEU A 17 -30.60 31.93 18.28
CA LEU A 17 -30.71 30.58 18.83
C LEU A 17 -32.17 30.41 19.31
N PRO A 18 -32.70 29.17 19.25
CA PRO A 18 -33.06 28.58 20.53
C PRO A 18 -32.62 27.12 20.68
N ASN A 19 -32.22 26.85 21.91
CA ASN A 19 -32.02 25.56 22.55
C ASN A 19 -33.26 24.66 22.39
N SER A 20 -33.11 23.41 21.94
CA SER A 20 -34.00 22.32 22.34
C SER A 20 -33.33 20.97 22.12
N GLU A 21 -32.91 20.42 23.26
CA GLU A 21 -32.91 19.03 23.67
C GLU A 21 -32.72 17.92 22.63
N ALA A 22 -31.69 17.14 22.94
CA ALA A 22 -31.45 15.80 22.45
C ALA A 22 -32.72 14.93 22.41
N VAL A 23 -32.96 14.35 21.24
CA VAL A 23 -33.50 13.00 21.16
C VAL A 23 -32.52 12.20 20.32
N GLN A 24 -31.69 11.44 21.02
CA GLN A 24 -31.06 10.25 20.48
C GLN A 24 -32.18 9.37 19.91
N ALA A 25 -32.30 9.35 18.59
CA ALA A 25 -32.99 8.29 17.87
C ALA A 25 -31.90 7.41 17.27
N SER A 26 -31.69 6.28 17.94
CA SER A 26 -30.90 5.14 17.52
C SER A 26 -31.09 4.82 16.03
N SER A 27 -30.00 4.91 15.25
CA SER A 27 -29.78 4.03 14.11
C SER A 27 -28.62 3.12 14.46
N THR A 28 -28.93 2.04 15.15
CA THR A 28 -28.10 0.83 15.22
C THR A 28 -27.90 0.32 13.80
N THR A 29 -26.76 0.66 13.22
CA THR A 29 -26.15 -0.07 12.12
C THR A 29 -24.74 -0.35 12.61
N ASP A 30 -24.35 -1.63 12.66
CA ASP A 30 -23.03 -2.08 13.08
C ASP A 30 -21.93 -1.46 12.20
N GLU A 31 -21.53 -0.23 12.47
CA GLU A 31 -20.28 0.31 11.98
C GLU A 31 -19.17 -0.45 12.72
N LEU A 32 -18.54 -1.39 12.03
CA LEU A 32 -17.29 -1.99 12.47
C LEU A 32 -16.35 -0.85 12.88
N THR A 33 -15.96 -0.82 14.14
CA THR A 33 -14.98 0.17 14.59
C THR A 33 -13.69 -0.07 13.80
N ALA A 34 -13.00 1.00 13.40
CA ALA A 34 -11.75 0.88 12.64
C ALA A 34 -10.74 -0.07 13.33
N ARG A 35 -10.78 -0.18 14.66
CA ARG A 35 -9.98 -1.14 15.44
C ARG A 35 -10.33 -2.60 15.18
N GLN A 36 -11.61 -2.93 15.00
CA GLN A 36 -12.03 -4.30 14.70
C GLN A 36 -11.45 -4.81 13.39
N VAL A 37 -11.27 -3.93 12.40
CA VAL A 37 -10.64 -4.25 11.11
C VAL A 37 -9.22 -4.79 11.31
N PHE A 38 -8.42 -4.15 12.17
CA PHE A 38 -7.05 -4.58 12.43
C PHE A 38 -6.94 -5.79 13.37
N THR A 39 -8.04 -6.28 13.93
CA THR A 39 -8.03 -7.47 14.80
C THR A 39 -8.53 -8.75 14.11
N ASP A 40 -8.99 -8.65 12.86
CA ASP A 40 -9.50 -9.80 12.09
C ASP A 40 -8.83 -9.82 10.70
N PRO A 41 -8.17 -10.92 10.31
CA PRO A 41 -7.42 -10.97 9.05
C PRO A 41 -8.31 -10.87 7.81
N THR A 42 -9.57 -11.33 7.90
CA THR A 42 -10.53 -11.25 6.79
C THR A 42 -11.06 -9.83 6.64
N LEU A 43 -11.38 -9.16 7.77
CA LEU A 43 -11.80 -7.76 7.75
C LEU A 43 -10.67 -6.85 7.25
N LEU A 44 -9.43 -7.07 7.68
CA LEU A 44 -8.28 -6.32 7.19
C LEU A 44 -8.09 -6.50 5.69
N ALA A 45 -8.18 -7.73 5.18
CA ALA A 45 -8.10 -7.99 3.74
C ALA A 45 -9.21 -7.29 2.95
N SER A 46 -10.44 -7.29 3.47
CA SER A 46 -11.56 -6.59 2.85
C SER A 46 -11.36 -5.06 2.84
N TRP A 47 -10.86 -4.51 3.94
CA TRP A 47 -10.58 -3.08 4.07
C TRP A 47 -9.46 -2.64 3.11
N ILE A 48 -8.39 -3.42 2.99
CA ILE A 48 -7.32 -3.16 2.01
C ILE A 48 -7.86 -3.28 0.58
N ASN A 49 -8.74 -4.24 0.30
CA ASN A 49 -9.37 -4.31 -1.02
C ASN A 49 -10.13 -3.02 -1.34
N GLU A 50 -11.04 -2.60 -0.46
CA GLU A 50 -11.90 -1.43 -0.67
C GLU A 50 -11.09 -0.12 -0.79
N HIS A 51 -10.19 0.12 0.15
CA HIS A 51 -9.51 1.42 0.26
C HIS A 51 -8.18 1.50 -0.48
N TYR A 52 -7.61 0.37 -0.92
CA TYR A 52 -6.30 0.32 -1.57
C TYR A 52 -6.36 -0.28 -2.98
N LEU A 53 -6.96 -1.45 -3.19
CA LEU A 53 -7.02 -2.07 -4.53
C LEU A 53 -8.09 -1.42 -5.42
N GLU A 54 -9.32 -1.32 -4.94
CA GLU A 54 -10.44 -0.81 -5.74
C GLU A 54 -10.34 0.70 -5.98
N SER A 55 -9.73 1.43 -5.05
CA SER A 55 -9.49 2.88 -5.17
C SER A 55 -8.37 3.23 -6.18
N MET A 56 -7.47 2.28 -6.48
CA MET A 56 -6.35 2.45 -7.40
C MET A 56 -6.45 1.48 -8.59
N PRO A 57 -7.28 1.79 -9.60
CA PRO A 57 -7.32 0.99 -10.82
C PRO A 57 -5.97 0.98 -11.53
N LEU A 58 -5.66 -0.12 -12.23
CA LEU A 58 -4.41 -0.30 -12.98
C LEU A 58 -4.04 0.90 -13.87
N SER A 59 -5.02 1.62 -14.42
CA SER A 59 -4.76 2.80 -15.25
C SER A 59 -3.98 3.90 -14.53
N GLN A 60 -4.02 3.97 -13.20
CA GLN A 60 -3.24 4.94 -12.42
C GLN A 60 -1.73 4.61 -12.43
N ASP A 61 -1.36 3.36 -12.72
CA ASP A 61 0.04 2.92 -12.76
C ASP A 61 0.72 3.15 -14.12
N TYR A 62 0.00 3.64 -15.13
CA TYR A 62 0.57 3.79 -16.48
C TYR A 62 1.79 4.72 -16.52
N ASP A 63 1.84 5.71 -15.63
CA ASP A 63 2.95 6.64 -15.51
C ASP A 63 4.20 6.02 -14.83
N LEU A 64 4.04 4.88 -14.15
CA LEU A 64 5.13 4.12 -13.56
C LEU A 64 5.80 3.18 -14.57
N LEU A 65 5.18 2.95 -15.72
CA LEU A 65 5.66 1.98 -16.70
C LEU A 65 6.85 2.52 -17.51
N PRO A 66 7.73 1.62 -18.02
CA PRO A 66 8.79 2.00 -18.94
C PRO A 66 8.24 2.81 -20.14
N ASN A 67 8.81 4.00 -20.33
CA ASN A 67 8.46 4.92 -21.42
C ASN A 67 8.98 4.41 -22.77
N ALA A 68 8.66 5.10 -23.87
CA ALA A 68 9.03 4.65 -25.22
C ALA A 68 10.56 4.50 -25.42
N GLU A 69 11.34 5.40 -24.82
CA GLU A 69 12.80 5.40 -24.91
C GLU A 69 13.40 4.19 -24.17
N ALA A 70 13.03 4.00 -22.89
CA ALA A 70 13.48 2.87 -22.09
C ALA A 70 13.08 1.53 -22.70
N ARG A 71 11.89 1.46 -23.31
CA ARG A 71 11.44 0.24 -24.01
C ARG A 71 12.26 -0.06 -25.24
N ALA A 72 12.63 0.95 -26.01
CA ALA A 72 13.48 0.77 -27.19
C ALA A 72 14.91 0.35 -26.79
N ASP A 73 15.47 0.98 -25.75
CA ASP A 73 16.84 0.71 -25.28
C ASP A 73 17.00 -0.66 -24.60
N LEU A 74 16.00 -1.09 -23.83
CA LEU A 74 16.03 -2.35 -23.08
C LEU A 74 15.25 -3.49 -23.76
N GLU A 75 14.74 -3.26 -24.96
CA GLU A 75 13.92 -4.21 -25.73
C GLU A 75 12.70 -4.72 -24.93
N ILE A 76 12.03 -3.84 -24.17
CA ILE A 76 10.87 -4.20 -23.36
C ILE A 76 9.63 -4.35 -24.25
N SER A 77 9.13 -5.58 -24.34
CA SER A 77 7.96 -5.93 -25.14
C SER A 77 6.67 -5.34 -24.56
N VAL A 78 5.60 -5.30 -25.37
CA VAL A 78 4.26 -4.90 -24.89
C VAL A 78 3.77 -5.86 -23.80
N ALA A 79 4.02 -7.16 -23.94
CA ALA A 79 3.64 -8.17 -22.96
C ALA A 79 4.39 -7.98 -21.63
N GLN A 80 5.70 -7.69 -21.66
CA GLN A 80 6.48 -7.40 -20.44
C GLN A 80 6.00 -6.10 -19.76
N ARG A 81 5.65 -5.08 -20.55
CA ARG A 81 5.05 -3.86 -20.01
C ARG A 81 3.69 -4.13 -19.35
N ASP A 82 2.90 -5.04 -19.91
CA ASP A 82 1.61 -5.47 -19.37
C ASP A 82 1.77 -6.32 -18.08
N LYS A 83 2.79 -7.20 -18.02
CA LYS A 83 3.21 -7.88 -16.79
C LYS A 83 3.63 -6.87 -15.72
N CYS A 84 4.49 -5.91 -16.07
CA CYS A 84 4.99 -4.85 -15.17
C CYS A 84 3.83 -4.06 -14.53
N LEU A 85 2.83 -3.68 -15.33
CA LEU A 85 1.63 -3.01 -14.86
C LEU A 85 0.92 -3.76 -13.73
N ARG A 86 0.73 -5.06 -13.89
CA ARG A 86 0.05 -5.89 -12.88
C ARG A 86 0.94 -6.16 -11.68
N GLU A 87 2.24 -6.29 -11.92
CA GLU A 87 3.22 -6.54 -10.88
C GLU A 87 3.26 -5.40 -9.85
N TYR A 88 3.02 -4.14 -10.24
CA TYR A 88 2.89 -3.04 -9.27
C TYR A 88 1.80 -3.28 -8.21
N SER A 89 0.67 -3.86 -8.60
CA SER A 89 -0.38 -4.22 -7.64
C SER A 89 0.05 -5.36 -6.72
N VAL A 90 0.78 -6.35 -7.26
CA VAL A 90 1.37 -7.45 -6.47
C VAL A 90 2.37 -6.93 -5.45
N LEU A 91 3.28 -6.03 -5.87
CA LEU A 91 4.28 -5.40 -5.00
C LEU A 91 3.63 -4.58 -3.88
N ARG A 92 2.59 -3.80 -4.21
CA ARG A 92 1.83 -3.01 -3.22
C ARG A 92 1.19 -3.91 -2.16
N ILE A 93 0.51 -4.96 -2.57
CA ILE A 93 -0.06 -5.94 -1.64
C ILE A 93 1.01 -6.69 -0.87
N SER A 94 2.16 -6.96 -1.47
CA SER A 94 3.29 -7.58 -0.78
C SER A 94 3.83 -6.68 0.34
N GLY A 95 3.86 -5.36 0.15
CA GLY A 95 4.19 -4.39 1.21
C GLY A 95 3.19 -4.40 2.36
N ALA A 96 1.89 -4.43 2.06
CA ALA A 96 0.85 -4.60 3.07
C ALA A 96 0.97 -5.94 3.82
N SER A 97 1.17 -7.04 3.09
CA SER A 97 1.36 -8.38 3.65
C SER A 97 2.62 -8.47 4.51
N LEU A 98 3.70 -7.77 4.15
CA LEU A 98 4.93 -7.71 4.93
C LEU A 98 4.70 -7.04 6.28
N PHE A 99 3.94 -5.94 6.30
CA PHE A 99 3.53 -5.30 7.55
C PHE A 99 2.75 -6.29 8.44
N VAL A 100 1.78 -7.00 7.87
CA VAL A 100 0.99 -8.00 8.59
C VAL A 100 1.89 -9.12 9.13
N LYS A 101 2.82 -9.64 8.31
CA LYS A 101 3.78 -10.68 8.70
C LYS A 101 4.65 -10.28 9.90
N GLN A 102 5.01 -9.01 10.01
CA GLN A 102 5.91 -8.51 11.06
C GLN A 102 5.18 -8.11 12.35
N HIS A 103 3.89 -7.76 12.28
CA HIS A 103 3.13 -7.23 13.42
C HIS A 103 2.10 -8.21 14.00
N TYR A 104 1.82 -9.31 13.30
CA TYR A 104 0.85 -10.32 13.70
C TYR A 104 1.48 -11.72 13.69
N GLU A 105 0.79 -12.69 14.29
CA GLU A 105 1.20 -14.09 14.25
C GLU A 105 1.06 -14.70 12.84
N ASP A 106 1.84 -15.74 12.56
CA ASP A 106 1.84 -16.43 11.26
C ASP A 106 0.44 -16.91 10.83
N ALA A 107 -0.37 -17.39 11.77
CA ALA A 107 -1.73 -17.82 11.49
C ALA A 107 -2.62 -16.66 10.97
N PHE A 108 -2.44 -15.46 11.51
CA PHE A 108 -3.14 -14.26 11.05
C PHE A 108 -2.69 -13.88 9.65
N TRP A 109 -1.37 -13.84 9.42
CA TRP A 109 -0.79 -13.50 8.11
C TRP A 109 -1.22 -14.47 7.01
N LEU A 110 -1.24 -15.79 7.28
CA LEU A 110 -1.67 -16.79 6.30
C LEU A 110 -3.15 -16.62 5.93
N GLN A 111 -4.03 -16.40 6.92
CA GLN A 111 -5.46 -16.15 6.66
C GLN A 111 -5.68 -14.85 5.89
N PHE A 112 -4.96 -13.79 6.24
CA PHE A 112 -4.99 -12.52 5.51
C PHE A 112 -4.54 -12.72 4.05
N THR A 113 -3.42 -13.42 3.85
CA THR A 113 -2.83 -13.67 2.53
C THR A 113 -3.76 -14.49 1.64
N ASP A 114 -4.45 -15.49 2.20
CA ASP A 114 -5.44 -16.29 1.46
C ASP A 114 -6.57 -15.41 0.92
N GLN A 115 -7.08 -14.48 1.72
CA GLN A 115 -8.18 -13.60 1.31
C GLN A 115 -7.72 -12.53 0.32
N ILE A 116 -6.64 -11.81 0.62
CA ILE A 116 -6.17 -10.72 -0.23
C ILE A 116 -5.70 -11.20 -1.60
N SER A 117 -5.20 -12.44 -1.72
CA SER A 117 -4.82 -13.03 -3.00
C SER A 117 -6.01 -13.19 -3.95
N VAL A 118 -7.21 -13.49 -3.42
CA VAL A 118 -8.44 -13.59 -4.22
C VAL A 118 -8.85 -12.21 -4.74
N TYR A 119 -8.78 -11.19 -3.89
CA TYR A 119 -9.08 -9.81 -4.28
C TYR A 119 -8.09 -9.29 -5.32
N LEU A 120 -6.80 -9.49 -5.08
CA LEU A 120 -5.73 -9.10 -6.00
C LEU A 120 -5.86 -9.80 -7.36
N LEU A 121 -6.19 -11.11 -7.38
CA LEU A 121 -6.45 -11.81 -8.64
C LEU A 121 -7.55 -11.11 -9.44
N LYS A 122 -8.70 -10.82 -8.82
CA LYS A 122 -9.82 -10.12 -9.48
C LYS A 122 -9.40 -8.76 -10.02
N HIS A 123 -8.52 -8.06 -9.31
CA HIS A 123 -8.02 -6.75 -9.71
C HIS A 123 -7.10 -6.80 -10.94
N ILE A 124 -6.18 -7.77 -10.98
CA ILE A 124 -5.17 -7.85 -12.07
C ILE A 124 -5.62 -8.70 -13.26
N GLN A 125 -6.66 -9.51 -13.10
CA GLN A 125 -7.14 -10.42 -14.14
C GLN A 125 -7.87 -9.64 -15.25
N THR A 126 -7.50 -9.93 -16.49
CA THR A 126 -8.10 -9.33 -17.68
C THR A 126 -8.24 -10.40 -18.76
N ALA A 127 -9.01 -10.13 -19.81
CA ALA A 127 -9.24 -11.11 -20.89
C ALA A 127 -7.95 -11.62 -21.57
N ASN A 128 -6.86 -10.85 -21.50
CA ASN A 128 -5.57 -11.19 -22.14
C ASN A 128 -4.48 -11.59 -21.12
N PHE A 129 -4.83 -11.71 -19.83
CA PHE A 129 -3.89 -12.06 -18.77
C PHE A 129 -4.51 -13.13 -17.86
N GLU A 130 -4.08 -14.37 -18.08
CA GLU A 130 -4.51 -15.52 -17.28
C GLU A 130 -3.48 -15.81 -16.20
N THR A 131 -3.94 -15.86 -14.95
CA THR A 131 -3.16 -16.32 -13.80
C THR A 131 -4.10 -17.02 -12.82
N SER A 132 -3.54 -17.59 -11.76
CA SER A 132 -4.30 -18.30 -10.72
C SER A 132 -4.12 -17.64 -9.35
N THR A 133 -5.07 -17.85 -8.44
CA THR A 133 -4.94 -17.39 -7.06
C THR A 133 -3.68 -17.96 -6.41
N ALA A 134 -3.33 -19.22 -6.71
CA ALA A 134 -2.13 -19.86 -6.19
C ALA A 134 -0.86 -19.14 -6.64
N ALA A 135 -0.77 -18.76 -7.91
CA ALA A 135 0.38 -18.01 -8.45
C ALA A 135 0.48 -16.59 -7.88
N VAL A 136 -0.65 -15.93 -7.61
CA VAL A 136 -0.69 -14.62 -6.93
C VAL A 136 -0.22 -14.76 -5.48
N ARG A 137 -0.72 -15.76 -4.77
CA ARG A 137 -0.33 -16.05 -3.39
C ARG A 137 1.16 -16.36 -3.29
N GLU A 138 1.68 -17.21 -4.16
CA GLU A 138 3.12 -17.54 -4.21
C GLU A 138 3.98 -16.29 -4.44
N ALA A 139 3.54 -15.38 -5.32
CA ALA A 139 4.24 -14.12 -5.55
C ALA A 139 4.33 -13.26 -4.28
N ILE A 140 3.20 -13.11 -3.57
CA ILE A 140 3.16 -12.37 -2.31
C ILE A 140 4.08 -13.02 -1.29
N GLU A 141 4.00 -14.34 -1.11
CA GLU A 141 4.84 -15.07 -0.17
C GLU A 141 6.33 -14.89 -0.48
N GLN A 142 6.73 -14.97 -1.76
CA GLN A 142 8.12 -14.76 -2.17
C GLN A 142 8.63 -13.36 -1.79
N TYR A 143 7.88 -12.30 -2.10
CA TYR A 143 8.29 -10.94 -1.74
C TYR A 143 8.30 -10.69 -0.24
N VAL A 144 7.28 -11.19 0.48
CA VAL A 144 7.18 -11.04 1.93
C VAL A 144 8.34 -11.74 2.62
N LEU A 145 8.66 -12.98 2.25
CA LEU A 145 9.78 -13.71 2.84
C LEU A 145 11.13 -13.04 2.54
N ALA A 146 11.31 -12.49 1.34
CA ALA A 146 12.51 -11.74 1.00
C ALA A 146 12.62 -10.42 1.78
N GLY A 147 11.51 -9.70 1.96
CA GLY A 147 11.44 -8.47 2.75
C GLY A 147 11.64 -8.71 4.25
N ASP A 148 11.09 -9.80 4.78
CA ASP A 148 11.25 -10.20 6.18
C ASP A 148 12.69 -10.61 6.48
N ALA A 149 13.35 -11.27 5.53
CA ALA A 149 14.79 -11.55 5.57
C ALA A 149 15.67 -10.32 5.35
N GLN A 150 15.09 -9.15 5.04
CA GLN A 150 15.79 -7.91 4.70
C GLN A 150 16.78 -8.09 3.54
N ASP A 151 16.41 -8.89 2.54
CA ASP A 151 17.23 -9.18 1.37
C ASP A 151 16.70 -8.44 0.12
N PRO A 152 17.18 -7.21 -0.15
CA PRO A 152 16.72 -6.41 -1.29
C PRO A 152 17.14 -7.01 -2.64
N GLU A 153 18.20 -7.83 -2.66
CA GLU A 153 18.68 -8.48 -3.88
C GLU A 153 17.75 -9.63 -4.28
N LEU A 154 17.21 -10.35 -3.30
CA LEU A 154 16.19 -11.37 -3.53
C LEU A 154 14.88 -10.73 -4.06
N ILE A 155 14.41 -9.64 -3.45
CA ILE A 155 13.24 -8.88 -3.95
C ILE A 155 13.46 -8.44 -5.41
N SER A 156 14.61 -7.80 -5.67
CA SER A 156 15.00 -7.31 -6.99
C SER A 156 15.03 -8.43 -8.02
N THR A 157 15.62 -9.57 -7.66
CA THR A 157 15.71 -10.74 -8.54
C THR A 157 14.34 -11.35 -8.82
N SER A 158 13.51 -11.55 -7.79
CA SER A 158 12.14 -12.08 -7.96
C SER A 158 11.29 -11.19 -8.87
N TYR A 159 11.37 -9.87 -8.71
CA TYR A 159 10.70 -8.92 -9.60
C TYR A 159 11.16 -9.03 -11.05
N LEU A 160 12.47 -9.02 -11.29
CA LEU A 160 12.97 -9.11 -12.66
C LEU A 160 12.61 -10.45 -13.30
N GLN A 161 12.63 -11.55 -12.55
CA GLN A 161 12.21 -12.86 -13.07
C GLN A 161 10.72 -12.91 -13.41
N ARG A 162 9.87 -12.31 -12.58
CA ARG A 162 8.42 -12.35 -12.83
C ARG A 162 8.00 -11.51 -14.05
N VAL A 163 8.71 -10.41 -14.29
CA VAL A 163 8.34 -9.44 -15.35
C VAL A 163 9.16 -9.61 -16.63
N TYR A 164 10.45 -9.93 -16.51
CA TYR A 164 11.44 -9.84 -17.58
C TYR A 164 12.34 -11.08 -17.72
N ASP A 165 11.92 -12.26 -17.21
CA ASP A 165 12.71 -13.51 -17.29
C ASP A 165 13.22 -13.84 -18.70
N ASP A 166 12.39 -13.58 -19.70
CA ASP A 166 12.66 -13.85 -21.11
C ASP A 166 13.34 -12.68 -21.85
N ASN A 167 13.68 -11.58 -21.16
CA ASN A 167 14.29 -10.42 -21.80
C ASN A 167 15.79 -10.63 -22.08
N PRO A 168 16.30 -10.40 -23.30
CA PRO A 168 17.72 -10.55 -23.62
C PRO A 168 18.63 -9.59 -22.84
N ASN A 169 18.09 -8.47 -22.36
CA ASN A 169 18.78 -7.46 -21.54
C ASN A 169 18.58 -7.66 -20.03
N TYR A 170 18.11 -8.82 -19.57
CA TYR A 170 17.86 -9.11 -18.14
C TYR A 170 19.03 -8.70 -17.22
N ILE A 171 20.26 -9.08 -17.57
CA ILE A 171 21.45 -8.74 -16.75
C ILE A 171 21.69 -7.24 -16.72
N ARG A 172 21.48 -6.54 -17.84
CA ARG A 172 21.61 -5.08 -17.93
C ARG A 172 20.56 -4.40 -17.06
N MET A 173 19.32 -4.88 -17.06
CA MET A 173 18.26 -4.38 -16.18
C MET A 173 18.59 -4.59 -14.70
N LYS A 174 19.11 -5.77 -14.36
CA LYS A 174 19.50 -6.12 -12.99
C LYS A 174 20.62 -5.22 -12.47
N VAL A 175 21.73 -5.12 -13.21
CA VAL A 175 22.88 -4.28 -12.83
C VAL A 175 22.52 -2.79 -12.89
N GLY A 176 21.63 -2.39 -13.80
CA GLY A 176 21.11 -1.03 -13.91
C GLY A 176 20.15 -0.62 -12.78
N GLY A 177 19.86 -1.51 -11.83
CA GLY A 177 19.04 -1.20 -10.66
C GLY A 177 17.53 -1.22 -10.92
N LEU A 178 17.06 -1.72 -12.06
CA LEU A 178 15.63 -1.74 -12.38
C LEU A 178 14.83 -2.55 -11.35
N GLY A 179 15.43 -3.59 -10.78
CA GLY A 179 14.78 -4.39 -9.73
C GLY A 179 14.60 -3.67 -8.40
N MET A 180 15.28 -2.54 -8.16
CA MET A 180 15.10 -1.75 -6.94
C MET A 180 13.71 -1.10 -6.86
N LEU A 181 13.03 -0.92 -8.00
CA LEU A 181 11.65 -0.43 -8.04
C LEU A 181 10.69 -1.28 -7.20
N ALA A 182 10.96 -2.59 -7.10
CA ALA A 182 10.17 -3.49 -6.27
C ALA A 182 10.32 -3.19 -4.78
N ASN A 183 11.54 -2.90 -4.33
CA ASN A 183 11.81 -2.51 -2.94
C ASN A 183 11.06 -1.22 -2.58
N ASP A 184 11.16 -0.21 -3.44
CA ASP A 184 10.51 1.08 -3.20
C ASP A 184 8.98 0.95 -3.12
N ALA A 185 8.37 0.17 -4.02
CA ALA A 185 6.92 -0.06 -4.03
C ALA A 185 6.43 -0.82 -2.78
N ILE A 186 7.18 -1.84 -2.35
CA ILE A 186 6.90 -2.63 -1.14
C ILE A 186 7.00 -1.74 0.09
N LEU A 187 8.10 -0.99 0.25
CA LEU A 187 8.33 -0.12 1.41
C LEU A 187 7.29 1.01 1.48
N SER A 188 6.96 1.62 0.34
CA SER A 188 5.92 2.66 0.31
C SER A 188 4.56 2.14 0.80
N SER A 189 4.18 0.92 0.39
CA SER A 189 2.90 0.33 0.83
C SER A 189 2.93 -0.14 2.28
N TYR A 190 4.08 -0.65 2.73
CA TYR A 190 4.31 -0.99 4.13
C TYR A 190 4.12 0.24 5.02
N ASP A 191 4.74 1.37 4.66
CA ASP A 191 4.66 2.61 5.43
C ASP A 191 3.23 3.15 5.50
N VAL A 192 2.47 3.11 4.39
CA VAL A 192 1.05 3.49 4.36
C VAL A 192 0.23 2.63 5.32
N LEU A 193 0.43 1.31 5.32
CA LEU A 193 -0.33 0.42 6.21
C LEU A 193 0.09 0.59 7.68
N ARG A 194 1.38 0.80 7.95
CA ARG A 194 1.89 1.12 9.28
C ARG A 194 1.26 2.39 9.84
N ASP A 195 1.20 3.45 9.04
CA ASP A 195 0.56 4.69 9.44
C ASP A 195 -0.96 4.52 9.66
N ALA A 196 -1.64 3.76 8.81
CA ALA A 196 -3.05 3.45 9.01
C ALA A 196 -3.28 2.70 10.34
N TYR A 197 -2.46 1.68 10.62
CA TYR A 197 -2.48 0.95 11.88
C TYR A 197 -2.25 1.86 13.08
N CYS A 198 -1.19 2.70 13.04
CA CYS A 198 -0.87 3.60 14.14
C CYS A 198 -2.01 4.60 14.41
N ASN A 199 -2.59 5.17 13.36
CA ASN A 199 -3.72 6.10 13.50
C ASN A 199 -4.93 5.43 14.17
N VAL A 200 -5.24 4.18 13.81
CA VAL A 200 -6.39 3.46 14.37
C VAL A 200 -6.14 2.97 15.79
N MET A 201 -4.95 2.45 16.07
CA MET A 201 -4.63 1.84 17.35
C MET A 201 -4.23 2.87 18.41
N HIS A 202 -3.46 3.88 18.02
CA HIS A 202 -2.87 4.87 18.93
C HIS A 202 -3.42 6.29 18.75
N GLY A 203 -4.21 6.55 17.71
CA GLY A 203 -4.78 7.88 17.45
C GLY A 203 -3.78 8.88 16.88
N MET A 204 -2.66 8.42 16.34
CA MET A 204 -1.59 9.27 15.78
C MET A 204 -0.77 8.53 14.71
N SER A 205 -0.01 9.26 13.90
CA SER A 205 0.89 8.66 12.90
C SER A 205 2.06 7.91 13.53
N TYR A 206 2.72 7.05 12.76
CA TYR A 206 3.88 6.32 13.24
C TYR A 206 5.02 7.26 13.66
N GLU A 207 5.31 8.31 12.88
CA GLU A 207 6.37 9.27 13.20
C GLU A 207 6.11 10.02 14.52
N ALA A 208 4.83 10.34 14.80
CA ALA A 208 4.45 10.97 16.06
C ALA A 208 4.63 10.00 17.24
N LEU A 209 4.22 8.74 17.08
CA LEU A 209 4.40 7.70 18.09
C LEU A 209 5.89 7.46 18.38
N LYS A 210 6.70 7.29 17.34
CA LYS A 210 8.15 7.10 17.45
C LYS A 210 8.83 8.27 18.17
N SER A 211 8.43 9.50 17.87
CA SER A 211 8.97 10.70 18.54
C SER A 211 8.68 10.73 20.05
N ILE A 212 7.51 10.22 20.47
CA ILE A 212 7.15 10.11 21.89
C ILE A 212 8.00 9.03 22.56
N ASP A 213 8.16 7.87 21.91
CA ASP A 213 8.96 6.76 22.45
C ASP A 213 10.44 7.15 22.59
N ASP A 214 11.02 7.81 21.59
CA ASP A 214 12.39 8.33 21.62
C ASP A 214 12.58 9.35 22.76
N ALA A 215 11.60 10.22 22.99
CA ALA A 215 11.63 11.18 24.08
C ALA A 215 11.55 10.51 25.47
N ASN A 216 10.71 9.47 25.60
CA ASN A 216 10.58 8.69 26.84
C ASN A 216 11.89 7.95 27.17
N GLN A 217 12.52 7.30 26.18
CA GLN A 217 13.81 6.61 26.38
C GLN A 217 14.93 7.58 26.81
N GLN A 218 14.95 8.79 26.24
CA GLN A 218 15.90 9.82 26.65
C GLN A 218 15.65 10.34 28.07
N ALA A 219 14.40 10.38 28.53
CA ALA A 219 14.06 10.78 29.89
C ALA A 219 14.47 9.69 30.91
N GLU A 220 14.23 8.42 30.60
CA GLU A 220 14.63 7.28 31.42
C GLU A 220 16.16 7.19 31.55
N GLY A 221 16.91 7.28 30.44
CA GLY A 221 18.37 7.25 30.44
C GLY A 221 19.04 8.44 31.14
N ARG A 222 18.33 9.56 31.36
CA ARG A 222 18.80 10.71 32.15
C ARG A 222 18.47 10.61 33.64
N SER A 223 17.51 9.76 34.01
CA SER A 223 17.08 9.56 35.40
C SER A 223 18.01 8.61 36.17
N GLU A 224 18.86 7.88 35.44
CA GLU A 224 19.82 6.91 35.98
C GLU A 224 21.26 7.46 36.13
N GLN A 225 21.47 8.75 35.88
CA GLN A 225 22.75 9.46 36.07
C GLN A 225 22.70 10.43 37.25
#